data_AF-A0A7Y2Z171-F1
#
_entry.id   AF-A0A7Y2Z171-F1
#
_cell.length_a   1.000
_cell.length_b   1.000
_cell.length_c   1.000
_cell.angle_alpha   90.00
_cell.angle_beta   90.00
_cell.angle_gamma   90.00
#
_symmetry.space_group_name_H-M   'P 1'
#
loop_
_entity.id
_entity.type
_entity.pdbx_description
1 polymer ?
#
loop_
_entity_poly.entity_id
_entity_poly.type
_entity_poly.pdbx_seq_one_letter_code
_entity_poly.pdbx_strand_id
1 'polypeptide(L)' 'SRDRSSGGHGLGLSIAANAVQRHGGSVRAENADGGGLAVTISLPLDLQPV' A
#
# COMPACT_ATOMS: atom_id res chain seq x y z
N SER A 1 14.12 -15.53 8.78
CA SER A 1 12.79 -16.12 8.98
C SER A 1 11.93 -15.80 7.77
N ARG A 2 11.81 -16.74 6.83
CA ARG A 2 10.96 -16.61 5.63
C ARG A 2 10.21 -17.92 5.46
N ASP A 3 9.29 -18.16 6.37
CA ASP A 3 8.23 -19.15 6.15
C ASP A 3 7.16 -18.50 5.28
N ARG A 4 7.06 -18.94 4.02
CA ARG A 4 5.96 -18.61 3.12
C ARG A 4 4.69 -19.43 3.43
N SER A 5 4.77 -20.31 4.43
CA SER A 5 3.76 -21.29 4.84
C SER A 5 2.71 -20.72 5.81
N SER A 6 3.07 -19.77 6.67
CA SER A 6 2.09 -18.98 7.42
C SER A 6 1.70 -17.79 6.56
N GLY A 7 0.62 -17.90 5.79
CA GLY A 7 0.02 -16.78 5.07
C GLY A 7 0.03 -15.54 5.97
N GLY A 8 0.71 -14.49 5.52
CA GLY A 8 0.94 -13.32 6.38
C GLY A 8 -0.38 -12.82 6.95
N HIS A 9 -0.36 -12.28 8.16
CA HIS A 9 -1.53 -11.83 8.92
C HIS A 9 -2.32 -10.66 8.29
N GLY A 10 -2.21 -10.41 6.97
CA GLY A 10 -2.85 -9.31 6.26
C GLY A 10 -2.24 -7.93 6.57
N LEU A 11 -1.15 -7.87 7.35
CA LEU A 11 -0.60 -6.62 7.86
C LEU A 11 0.11 -5.76 6.81
N GLY A 12 0.59 -6.35 5.72
CA GLY A 12 1.42 -5.63 4.75
C GLY A 12 0.70 -4.42 4.14
N LEU A 13 -0.56 -4.61 3.72
CA LEU A 13 -1.32 -3.53 3.09
C LEU A 13 -1.85 -2.52 4.10
N SER A 14 -2.19 -2.94 5.34
CA SER A 14 -2.63 -2.01 6.38
C SER A 14 -1.49 -1.10 6.86
N ILE A 15 -0.27 -1.63 6.99
CA ILE A 15 0.92 -0.83 7.29
C ILE A 15 1.20 0.16 6.16
N ALA A 16 1.17 -0.30 4.90
CA ALA A 16 1.38 0.56 3.74
C ALA A 16 0.31 1.67 3.65
N ALA A 17 -0.96 1.35 3.88
CA ALA A 17 -2.05 2.32 3.89
C ALA A 17 -1.87 3.38 4.97
N ASN A 18 -1.48 2.98 6.20
CA ASN A 18 -1.22 3.92 7.27
C ASN A 18 -0.03 4.85 6.94
N ALA A 19 1.05 4.29 6.40
CA ALA A 19 2.21 5.08 5.98
C ALA A 19 1.81 6.10 4.91
N VAL A 20 1.15 5.68 3.84
CA VAL A 20 0.72 6.56 2.74
C VAL A 20 -0.21 7.67 3.25
N GLN A 21 -1.17 7.35 4.11
CA GLN A 21 -2.10 8.34 4.68
C GLN A 21 -1.39 9.38 5.56
N ARG A 22 -0.38 8.97 6.35
CA ARG A 22 0.44 9.90 7.15
C ARG A 22 1.26 10.87 6.29
N HIS A 23 1.57 10.50 5.06
CA HIS A 23 2.26 11.36 4.09
C HIS A 23 1.29 12.16 3.21
N GLY A 24 0.00 12.24 3.58
CA GLY A 24 -1.02 12.97 2.81
C GLY A 24 -1.39 12.32 1.49
N GLY A 25 -1.02 11.04 1.29
CA GLY A 25 -1.31 10.29 0.09
C GLY A 25 -2.54 9.41 0.18
N SER A 26 -2.75 8.60 -0.85
CA SER A 26 -3.78 7.57 -0.91
C SER A 26 -3.25 6.27 -1.54
N VAL A 27 -3.82 5.13 -1.14
CA VAL A 27 -3.53 3.81 -1.71
C VAL A 27 -4.83 3.15 -2.17
N ARG A 28 -4.80 2.50 -3.34
CA ARG A 28 -5.90 1.69 -3.89
C ARG A 28 -5.38 0.33 -4.30
N ALA A 29 -6.21 -0.69 -4.12
CA ALA A 29 -5.93 -2.06 -4.53
C ALA A 29 -7.11 -2.57 -5.35
N GLU A 30 -6.83 -3.08 -6.54
CA GLU A 30 -7.84 -3.56 -7.49
C GLU A 30 -7.32 -4.76 -8.29
N ASN A 31 -8.24 -5.50 -8.92
CA ASN A 31 -7.84 -6.54 -9.86
C ASN A 31 -7.31 -5.87 -11.12
N ALA A 32 -6.12 -6.26 -11.58
CA ALA A 32 -5.57 -5.74 -12.83
C ALA A 32 -6.32 -6.34 -14.03
N ASP A 33 -6.40 -5.60 -15.14
CA ASP A 33 -7.07 -6.05 -16.38
C ASP A 33 -6.54 -7.39 -16.92
N GLY A 34 -5.25 -7.67 -16.70
CA GLY A 34 -4.60 -8.94 -17.05
C GLY A 34 -4.68 -10.03 -15.99
N GLY A 35 -5.45 -9.81 -14.92
CA GLY A 35 -5.48 -10.65 -13.72
C GLY A 35 -4.38 -10.30 -12.71
N GLY A 36 -4.52 -10.83 -11.49
CA GLY A 36 -3.64 -10.48 -10.37
C GLY A 36 -4.05 -9.16 -9.70
N LEU A 37 -3.12 -8.57 -8.94
CA LEU A 37 -3.35 -7.41 -8.07
C LEU A 37 -2.60 -6.19 -8.59
N ALA A 38 -3.33 -5.10 -8.84
CA ALA A 38 -2.76 -3.77 -9.03
C ALA A 38 -2.88 -2.96 -7.73
N VAL A 39 -1.78 -2.36 -7.29
CA VAL A 39 -1.77 -1.43 -6.15
C VAL A 39 -1.24 -0.08 -6.63
N THR A 40 -2.08 0.94 -6.51
CA THR A 40 -1.76 2.31 -6.93
C THR A 40 -1.58 3.19 -5.71
N ILE A 41 -0.43 3.86 -5.61
CA ILE A 41 -0.10 4.80 -4.53
C ILE A 41 0.05 6.19 -5.15
N SER A 42 -0.62 7.17 -4.57
CA SER A 42 -0.47 8.58 -4.93
C SER A 42 0.02 9.37 -3.72
N LEU A 43 1.06 10.18 -3.91
CA LEU A 43 1.66 11.03 -2.89
C LEU A 43 1.73 12.48 -3.40
N PRO A 44 1.54 13.48 -2.54
CA PRO A 44 1.82 14.87 -2.87
C PRO A 44 3.30 15.05 -3.26
N LEU A 45 3.58 15.86 -4.28
CA LEU A 45 4.95 16.17 -4.71
C LEU A 45 5.62 17.23 -3.82
N ASP A 46 4.80 18.05 -3.16
CA ASP A 46 5.25 19.18 -2.36
C ASP A 46 5.55 18.78 -0.92
N LEU A 47 6.82 18.88 -0.53
CA LEU A 47 7.25 18.93 0.87
C LEU A 47 7.00 20.34 1.42
N GLN A 48 5.75 20.79 1.51
CA GLN A 48 5.47 22.02 2.26
C GLN A 48 5.08 21.63 3.68
N PRO A 49 5.88 22.00 4.71
CA PRO A 49 5.45 21.88 6.08
C PRO A 49 4.25 22.81 6.29
N VAL A 50 3.16 22.28 6.84
CA VAL A 50 2.09 23.09 7.45
C VAL A 50 2.59 23.81 8.69
#